data_AF-A0A830HWA5-F1
#
_entry.id   AF-A0A830HWA5-F1
#
_cell.length_a   1.000
_cell.length_b   1.000
_cell.length_c   1.000
_cell.angle_alpha   90.00
_cell.angle_beta   90.00
_cell.angle_gamma   90.00
#
_symmetry.space_group_name_H-M   'P 1'
#
loop_
_entity.id
_entity.type
_entity.pdbx_description
1 polymer ?
#
loop_
_entity_poly.entity_id
_entity_poly.type
_entity_poly.pdbx_seq_one_letter_code
_entity_poly.pdbx_strand_id
1 'polypeptide(L)'
;MLDMHADKNTFHRFDKFNLKYNPCGQSRLREIFLKHDNYQRGRYMAEVTREVFDDLQFSKYQHAEYRISIYGRKPSEWDSLSSWVVEHKLYSDNVMWMIQIPRLYNIYREQGLLDSFGQMIDNIFRPLFEVSVDPKSHRNLHMFLRQVTAFDIVDDESKPERRPTKNMRTPEDWDEEINPPYSYYAYYVYANLMVLNRLRESKGLSTFDFRPHAGEAGDVDHLAATFLCAHNISHGINLRKSPGLQYLYYLSQIGLALSPLSNNSLFLDYSKNPFPVFFSRGLNVSISTDDPLQIHMTKEPLVEEYSIAAQVWKLTSCDLSEVARNSVLQSGFPDACKAHWISNSYFMPGPIGNDIYKTNVPKIRISFRQETLDGEHEVIRLGVNAHIARHAPKLTAAPIAAYPSPGPGDDGDDSGDVTSGSMVDEEEQGGVIDGQQETEEETEEDVEEEVYGMDDVNDVGASPEASNNNNS
;
A
#
# COMPACT_ATOMS: atom_id res chain seq x y z
N MET A 1 -13.44 32.83 2.16
CA MET A 1 -14.29 33.05 0.97
C MET A 1 -14.65 31.72 0.29
N LEU A 2 -13.70 30.80 0.08
CA LEU A 2 -14.00 29.47 -0.51
C LEU A 2 -14.47 28.40 0.49
N ASP A 3 -14.25 28.58 1.80
CA ASP A 3 -14.65 27.64 2.87
C ASP A 3 -14.25 26.16 2.65
N MET A 4 -13.01 25.95 2.19
CA MET A 4 -12.47 24.62 1.89
C MET A 4 -11.47 24.11 2.92
N HIS A 5 -11.16 24.90 3.97
CA HIS A 5 -10.24 24.47 5.00
C HIS A 5 -10.89 23.49 5.97
N ALA A 6 -10.11 22.48 6.38
CA ALA A 6 -10.45 21.65 7.51
C ALA A 6 -10.46 22.49 8.80
N ASP A 7 -11.41 22.20 9.69
CA ASP A 7 -11.58 22.93 10.95
C ASP A 7 -11.95 21.96 12.09
N LYS A 8 -12.14 22.49 13.31
CA LYS A 8 -12.48 21.67 14.49
C LYS A 8 -13.72 20.78 14.29
N ASN A 9 -14.63 21.14 13.39
CA ASN A 9 -15.84 20.38 13.09
C ASN A 9 -15.61 19.22 12.12
N THR A 10 -14.42 19.12 11.50
CA THR A 10 -14.01 18.02 10.61
C THR A 10 -13.37 16.85 11.36
N PHE A 11 -12.93 17.07 12.61
CA PHE A 11 -12.33 16.03 13.44
C PHE A 11 -13.32 14.88 13.70
N HIS A 12 -12.94 13.64 13.39
CA HIS A 12 -13.79 12.44 13.38
C HIS A 12 -15.05 12.54 12.49
N ARG A 13 -15.09 13.49 11.56
CA ARG A 13 -16.24 13.75 10.68
C ARG A 13 -15.81 13.77 9.22
N PHE A 14 -15.47 12.59 8.72
CA PHE A 14 -15.03 12.39 7.33
C PHE A 14 -16.07 12.84 6.30
N ASP A 15 -17.36 12.73 6.65
CA ASP A 15 -18.47 13.28 5.88
C ASP A 15 -18.36 14.80 5.71
N LYS A 16 -18.06 15.54 6.78
CA LYS A 16 -17.86 16.99 6.73
C LYS A 16 -16.57 17.37 6.02
N PHE A 17 -15.50 16.60 6.18
CA PHE A 17 -14.26 16.80 5.42
C PHE A 17 -14.51 16.65 3.92
N ASN A 18 -15.25 15.63 3.50
CA ASN A 18 -15.62 15.44 2.09
C ASN A 18 -16.42 16.62 1.51
N LEU A 19 -17.21 17.31 2.34
CA LEU A 19 -17.94 18.52 1.91
C LEU A 19 -17.01 19.71 1.68
N LYS A 20 -15.83 19.77 2.32
CA LYS A 20 -14.85 20.86 2.13
C LYS A 20 -14.19 20.84 0.76
N TYR A 21 -14.30 19.75 -0.01
CA TYR A 21 -13.96 19.76 -1.44
C TYR A 21 -14.92 20.61 -2.30
N ASN A 22 -16.05 21.09 -1.75
CA ASN A 22 -17.00 21.94 -2.47
C ASN A 22 -16.69 23.42 -2.22
N PRO A 23 -16.14 24.17 -3.20
CA PRO A 23 -15.90 25.60 -3.04
C PRO A 23 -17.20 26.33 -2.70
N CYS A 24 -17.16 27.19 -1.68
CA CYS A 24 -18.30 27.90 -1.12
C CYS A 24 -19.47 26.98 -0.71
N GLY A 25 -19.20 25.70 -0.42
CA GLY A 25 -20.21 24.68 -0.15
C GLY A 25 -21.01 24.22 -1.37
N GLN A 26 -20.63 24.63 -2.59
CA GLN A 26 -21.37 24.34 -3.82
C GLN A 26 -20.71 23.20 -4.62
N SER A 27 -21.40 22.06 -4.72
CA SER A 27 -20.94 20.91 -5.51
C SER A 27 -20.72 21.24 -6.99
N ARG A 28 -21.53 22.14 -7.55
CA ARG A 28 -21.40 22.60 -8.94
C ARG A 28 -20.06 23.30 -9.20
N LEU A 29 -19.53 24.05 -8.22
CA LEU A 29 -18.22 24.69 -8.37
C LEU A 29 -17.10 23.65 -8.35
N ARG A 30 -17.22 22.61 -7.51
CA ARG A 30 -16.29 21.47 -7.53
C ARG A 30 -16.30 20.76 -8.87
N GLU A 31 -17.48 20.51 -9.44
CA GLU A 31 -17.60 19.90 -10.77
C GLU A 31 -16.95 20.74 -11.86
N ILE A 32 -17.16 22.06 -11.86
CA ILE A 32 -16.60 22.96 -12.88
C ILE A 32 -15.07 23.10 -12.77
N PHE A 33 -14.56 23.30 -11.55
CA PHE A 33 -13.16 23.70 -11.33
C PHE A 33 -12.24 22.54 -10.93
N LEU A 34 -12.75 21.48 -10.30
CA LEU A 34 -11.96 20.43 -9.65
C LEU A 34 -12.30 19.01 -10.14
N LYS A 35 -12.99 18.89 -11.29
CA LYS A 35 -13.20 17.61 -11.98
C LYS A 35 -12.72 17.73 -13.42
N HIS A 36 -12.05 16.69 -13.91
CA HIS A 36 -11.60 16.60 -15.29
C HIS A 36 -12.74 16.19 -16.24
N ASP A 37 -13.67 15.36 -15.78
CA ASP A 37 -14.82 14.89 -16.54
C ASP A 37 -16.03 15.78 -16.24
N ASN A 38 -16.21 16.83 -17.04
CA ASN A 38 -17.32 17.78 -16.93
C ASN A 38 -17.67 18.37 -18.30
N TYR A 39 -18.69 19.24 -18.35
CA TYR A 39 -19.17 19.87 -19.59
C TYR A 39 -18.07 20.60 -20.41
N GLN A 40 -17.10 21.22 -19.73
CA GLN A 40 -15.96 21.91 -20.34
C GLN A 40 -14.73 21.01 -20.49
N ARG A 41 -14.90 19.68 -20.37
CA ARG A 41 -13.86 18.66 -20.49
C ARG A 41 -12.65 18.95 -19.61
N GLY A 42 -12.88 19.45 -18.40
CA GLY A 42 -11.83 19.65 -17.41
C GLY A 42 -10.89 20.81 -17.71
N ARG A 43 -11.25 21.74 -18.61
CA ARG A 43 -10.45 22.91 -18.97
C ARG A 43 -9.89 23.67 -17.76
N TYR A 44 -10.76 23.99 -16.79
CA TYR A 44 -10.37 24.78 -15.62
C TYR A 44 -9.47 24.02 -14.67
N MET A 45 -9.76 22.74 -14.41
CA MET A 45 -8.89 21.90 -13.59
C MET A 45 -7.50 21.81 -14.23
N ALA A 46 -7.43 21.61 -15.55
CA ALA A 46 -6.16 21.58 -16.27
C ALA A 46 -5.40 22.92 -16.23
N GLU A 47 -6.10 24.05 -16.26
CA GLU A 47 -5.50 25.38 -16.12
C GLU A 47 -4.85 25.55 -14.75
N VAL A 48 -5.57 25.22 -13.68
CA VAL A 48 -5.03 25.24 -12.31
C VAL A 48 -3.87 24.23 -12.15
N THR A 49 -3.99 23.02 -12.70
CA THR A 49 -2.92 22.03 -12.65
C THR A 49 -1.64 22.53 -13.33
N ARG A 50 -1.74 23.26 -14.44
CA ARG A 50 -0.57 23.86 -15.09
C ARG A 50 0.09 24.94 -14.23
N GLU A 51 -0.70 25.81 -13.60
CA GLU A 51 -0.14 26.81 -12.67
C GLU A 51 0.61 26.13 -11.51
N VAL A 52 0.06 25.05 -10.97
CA VAL A 52 0.73 24.25 -9.93
C VAL A 52 2.02 23.61 -10.46
N PHE A 53 2.04 23.13 -11.70
CA PHE A 53 3.24 22.56 -12.31
C PHE A 53 4.33 23.61 -12.52
N ASP A 54 3.95 24.81 -12.97
CA ASP A 54 4.86 25.92 -13.16
C ASP A 54 5.49 26.33 -11.81
N ASP A 55 4.67 26.49 -10.77
CA ASP A 55 5.15 26.77 -9.40
C ASP A 55 6.10 25.68 -8.89
N LEU A 56 5.79 24.40 -9.13
CA LEU A 56 6.64 23.28 -8.72
C LEU A 56 7.97 23.24 -9.49
N GLN A 57 7.98 23.62 -10.78
CA GLN A 57 9.22 23.73 -11.56
C GLN A 57 10.15 24.84 -11.05
N PHE A 58 9.59 25.93 -10.51
CA PHE A 58 10.39 26.94 -9.81
C PHE A 58 10.96 26.42 -8.48
N SER A 59 10.29 25.46 -7.85
CA SER A 59 10.75 24.79 -6.64
C SER A 59 11.75 23.68 -6.94
N LYS A 60 13.04 24.05 -7.04
CA LYS A 60 14.14 23.16 -7.48
C LYS A 60 14.19 21.77 -6.80
N TYR A 61 13.76 21.66 -5.54
CA TYR A 61 13.94 20.44 -4.73
C TYR A 61 12.62 19.77 -4.32
N GLN A 62 11.46 20.27 -4.76
CA GLN A 62 10.16 19.68 -4.43
C GLN A 62 9.59 18.99 -5.65
N HIS A 63 9.13 17.75 -5.46
CA HIS A 63 8.58 16.89 -6.50
C HIS A 63 7.31 16.26 -5.95
N ALA A 64 6.40 15.83 -6.83
CA ALA A 64 5.09 15.34 -6.43
C ALA A 64 4.71 14.05 -7.17
N GLU A 65 4.04 13.17 -6.45
CA GLU A 65 3.26 12.07 -7.04
C GLU A 65 1.79 12.36 -6.77
N TYR A 66 1.09 12.97 -7.73
CA TYR A 66 -0.30 13.37 -7.55
C TYR A 66 -1.24 12.21 -7.82
N ARG A 67 -2.29 12.11 -6.99
CA ARG A 67 -3.33 11.09 -7.13
C ARG A 67 -4.45 11.58 -8.03
N ILE A 68 -4.86 10.74 -8.97
CA ILE A 68 -6.03 10.98 -9.83
C ILE A 68 -6.90 9.72 -9.91
N SER A 69 -8.22 9.92 -9.88
CA SER A 69 -9.16 8.81 -9.70
C SER A 69 -9.50 8.09 -11.00
N ILE A 70 -9.54 6.77 -10.93
CA ILE A 70 -10.35 5.91 -11.81
C ILE A 70 -11.34 5.19 -10.89
N TYR A 71 -12.64 5.31 -11.18
CA TYR A 71 -13.70 4.79 -10.32
C TYR A 71 -14.12 3.37 -10.72
N GLY A 72 -13.78 2.93 -11.93
CA GLY A 72 -14.15 1.59 -12.41
C GLY A 72 -15.64 1.46 -12.75
N ARG A 73 -16.34 2.57 -12.99
CA ARG A 73 -17.76 2.55 -13.38
C ARG A 73 -17.95 2.19 -14.85
N LYS A 74 -17.01 2.60 -15.69
CA LYS A 74 -17.03 2.37 -17.15
C LYS A 74 -15.60 2.18 -17.67
N PRO A 75 -15.36 1.36 -18.71
CA PRO A 75 -14.03 1.21 -19.30
C PRO A 75 -13.51 2.53 -19.90
N SER A 76 -14.42 3.37 -20.40
CA SER A 76 -14.11 4.65 -21.04
C SER A 76 -13.51 5.71 -20.10
N GLU A 77 -13.49 5.48 -18.79
CA GLU A 77 -12.87 6.41 -17.83
C GLU A 77 -11.38 6.61 -18.14
N TRP A 78 -10.66 5.55 -18.57
CA TRP A 78 -9.25 5.64 -18.94
C TRP A 78 -9.00 6.49 -20.18
N ASP A 79 -9.81 6.34 -21.22
CA ASP A 79 -9.68 7.12 -22.45
C ASP A 79 -10.04 8.59 -22.20
N SER A 80 -11.05 8.86 -21.37
CA SER A 80 -11.42 10.21 -20.95
C SER A 80 -10.30 10.88 -20.17
N LEU A 81 -9.77 10.20 -19.15
CA LEU A 81 -8.69 10.72 -18.31
C LEU A 81 -7.41 10.96 -19.11
N SER A 82 -6.97 9.96 -19.89
CA SER A 82 -5.74 10.08 -20.66
C SER A 82 -5.83 11.15 -21.76
N SER A 83 -7.00 11.33 -22.37
CA SER A 83 -7.23 12.43 -23.33
C SER A 83 -7.18 13.78 -22.63
N TRP A 84 -7.77 13.92 -21.44
CA TRP A 84 -7.64 15.15 -20.65
C TRP A 84 -6.17 15.50 -20.37
N VAL A 85 -5.35 14.54 -19.92
CA VAL A 85 -3.91 14.76 -19.67
C VAL A 85 -3.16 15.17 -20.93
N VAL A 86 -3.33 14.43 -22.03
CA VAL A 86 -2.56 14.64 -23.27
C VAL A 86 -2.98 15.92 -23.98
N GLU A 87 -4.28 16.16 -24.14
CA GLU A 87 -4.80 17.34 -24.85
C GLU A 87 -4.46 18.64 -24.12
N HIS A 88 -4.47 18.63 -22.78
CA HIS A 88 -4.11 19.79 -21.97
C HIS A 88 -2.61 19.89 -21.65
N LYS A 89 -1.79 18.94 -22.15
CA LYS A 89 -0.33 18.88 -21.99
C LYS A 89 0.11 18.89 -20.52
N LEU A 90 -0.55 18.08 -19.70
CA LEU A 90 -0.29 18.00 -18.26
C LEU A 90 0.90 17.07 -17.99
N TYR A 91 2.10 17.55 -18.34
CA TYR A 91 3.37 16.88 -18.12
C TYR A 91 4.35 17.83 -17.41
N SER A 92 5.11 17.33 -16.44
CA SER A 92 6.21 18.03 -15.79
C SER A 92 7.26 17.03 -15.33
N ASP A 93 8.54 17.38 -15.42
CA ASP A 93 9.63 16.51 -14.95
C ASP A 93 9.64 16.36 -13.41
N ASN A 94 8.94 17.25 -12.70
CA ASN A 94 8.80 17.24 -11.24
C ASN A 94 7.57 16.46 -10.75
N VAL A 95 6.73 15.94 -11.65
CA VAL A 95 5.44 15.34 -11.31
C VAL A 95 5.30 13.96 -11.93
N MET A 96 4.91 12.99 -11.12
CA MET A 96 4.36 11.72 -11.59
C MET A 96 2.91 11.57 -11.10
N TRP A 97 2.20 10.60 -11.67
CA TRP A 97 0.81 10.31 -11.32
C TRP A 97 0.65 8.97 -10.62
N MET A 98 -0.23 8.93 -9.63
CA MET A 98 -0.74 7.71 -9.02
C MET A 98 -2.23 7.58 -9.31
N ILE A 99 -2.67 6.36 -9.58
CA ILE A 99 -4.08 6.08 -9.88
C ILE A 99 -4.75 5.63 -8.59
N GLN A 100 -5.67 6.44 -8.08
CA GLN A 100 -6.45 6.07 -6.90
C GLN A 100 -7.78 5.44 -7.32
N ILE A 101 -8.12 4.31 -6.70
CA ILE A 101 -9.35 3.56 -6.91
C ILE A 101 -10.20 3.71 -5.64
N PRO A 102 -11.26 4.55 -5.66
CA PRO A 102 -12.17 4.66 -4.53
C PRO A 102 -12.94 3.34 -4.32
N ARG A 103 -12.97 2.83 -3.09
CA ARG A 103 -13.67 1.61 -2.67
C ARG A 103 -15.18 1.85 -2.51
N LEU A 104 -15.84 2.25 -3.60
CA LEU A 104 -17.23 2.72 -3.60
C LEU A 104 -18.18 1.80 -4.42
N TYR A 105 -17.83 0.53 -4.58
CA TYR A 105 -18.63 -0.44 -5.34
C TYR A 105 -20.09 -0.45 -4.91
N ASN A 106 -20.38 -0.49 -3.60
CA ASN A 106 -21.74 -0.49 -3.07
C ASN A 106 -22.60 0.68 -3.58
N ILE A 107 -22.02 1.88 -3.68
CA ILE A 107 -22.72 3.07 -4.17
C ILE A 107 -23.06 2.90 -5.66
N TYR A 108 -22.12 2.37 -6.44
CA TYR A 108 -22.33 2.17 -7.88
C TYR A 108 -23.29 1.02 -8.17
N ARG A 109 -23.28 -0.01 -7.31
CA ARG A 109 -24.23 -1.12 -7.37
C ARG A 109 -25.65 -0.67 -7.06
N GLU A 110 -25.84 0.08 -5.98
CA GLU A 110 -27.14 0.66 -5.59
C GLU A 110 -27.72 1.57 -6.70
N GLN A 111 -26.86 2.31 -7.40
CA GLN A 111 -27.26 3.17 -8.52
C GLN A 111 -27.53 2.40 -9.83
N GLY A 112 -27.34 1.08 -9.85
CA GLY A 112 -27.47 0.26 -11.06
C GLY A 112 -26.41 0.57 -12.13
N LEU A 113 -25.27 1.14 -11.73
CA LEU A 113 -24.15 1.43 -12.63
C LEU A 113 -23.23 0.22 -12.83
N LEU A 114 -23.27 -0.74 -11.89
CA LEU A 114 -22.48 -1.97 -11.94
C LEU A 114 -23.33 -3.19 -11.63
N ASP A 115 -23.02 -4.29 -12.30
CA ASP A 115 -23.67 -5.59 -12.18
C ASP A 115 -23.01 -6.47 -11.11
N SER A 116 -21.69 -6.39 -10.99
CA SER A 116 -20.90 -7.13 -10.00
C SER A 116 -19.57 -6.43 -9.73
N PHE A 117 -18.87 -6.85 -8.67
CA PHE A 117 -17.52 -6.36 -8.39
C PHE A 117 -16.54 -6.71 -9.51
N GLY A 118 -16.72 -7.87 -10.16
CA GLY A 118 -15.95 -8.29 -11.32
C GLY A 118 -16.03 -7.28 -12.46
N GLN A 119 -17.21 -6.68 -12.70
CA GLN A 119 -17.34 -5.62 -13.70
C GLN A 119 -16.53 -4.37 -13.34
N MET A 120 -16.46 -4.01 -12.05
CA MET A 120 -15.62 -2.90 -11.59
C MET A 120 -14.14 -3.16 -11.88
N ILE A 121 -13.66 -4.36 -11.54
CA ILE A 121 -12.29 -4.80 -11.78
C ILE A 121 -11.99 -4.81 -13.29
N ASP A 122 -12.91 -5.32 -14.11
CA ASP A 122 -12.79 -5.31 -15.57
C ASP A 122 -12.68 -3.88 -16.13
N ASN A 123 -13.53 -2.97 -15.69
CA ASN A 123 -13.49 -1.57 -16.11
C ASN A 123 -12.15 -0.88 -15.77
N ILE A 124 -11.49 -1.32 -14.68
CA ILE A 124 -10.19 -0.80 -14.25
C ILE A 124 -9.05 -1.42 -15.06
N PHE A 125 -8.99 -2.76 -15.18
CA PHE A 125 -7.79 -3.44 -15.66
C PHE A 125 -7.85 -3.83 -17.14
N ARG A 126 -9.03 -4.11 -17.71
CA ARG A 126 -9.14 -4.54 -19.11
C ARG A 126 -8.54 -3.51 -20.09
N PRO A 127 -8.83 -2.19 -20.00
CA PRO A 127 -8.20 -1.20 -20.88
C PRO A 127 -6.67 -1.14 -20.74
N LEU A 128 -6.14 -1.43 -19.54
CA LEU A 128 -4.70 -1.48 -19.30
C LEU A 128 -4.04 -2.69 -19.95
N PHE A 129 -4.72 -3.85 -19.95
CA PHE A 129 -4.27 -5.01 -20.70
C PHE A 129 -4.33 -4.75 -22.20
N GLU A 130 -5.43 -4.21 -22.72
CA GLU A 130 -5.62 -3.90 -24.14
C GLU A 130 -4.52 -2.97 -24.69
N VAL A 131 -4.21 -1.87 -23.98
CA VAL A 131 -3.14 -0.93 -24.37
C VAL A 131 -1.74 -1.51 -24.20
N SER A 132 -1.55 -2.46 -23.27
CA SER A 132 -0.26 -3.15 -23.10
C SER A 132 -0.05 -4.22 -24.18
N VAL A 133 -1.13 -4.84 -24.67
CA VAL A 133 -1.09 -5.77 -25.80
C VAL A 133 -0.82 -5.00 -27.10
N ASP A 134 -1.58 -3.95 -27.38
CA ASP A 134 -1.40 -3.08 -28.55
C ASP A 134 -1.43 -1.61 -28.13
N PRO A 135 -0.29 -0.91 -28.06
CA PRO A 135 -0.23 0.52 -27.75
C PRO A 135 -1.08 1.43 -28.65
N LYS A 136 -1.50 0.95 -29.84
CA LYS A 136 -2.35 1.73 -30.75
C LYS A 136 -3.83 1.69 -30.39
N SER A 137 -4.28 0.70 -29.60
CA SER A 137 -5.68 0.58 -29.17
C SER A 137 -6.13 1.80 -28.35
N HIS A 138 -5.26 2.26 -27.45
CA HIS A 138 -5.47 3.46 -26.62
C HIS A 138 -4.23 4.36 -26.64
N ARG A 139 -4.02 5.11 -27.73
CA ARG A 139 -2.79 5.89 -27.93
C ARG A 139 -2.52 6.92 -26.82
N ASN A 140 -3.54 7.68 -26.40
CA ASN A 140 -3.39 8.68 -25.34
C ASN A 140 -3.10 8.01 -24.00
N LEU A 141 -3.77 6.88 -23.72
CA LEU A 141 -3.53 6.08 -22.53
C LEU A 141 -2.10 5.55 -22.50
N HIS A 142 -1.60 5.00 -23.60
CA HIS A 142 -0.21 4.54 -23.69
C HIS A 142 0.79 5.64 -23.34
N MET A 143 0.57 6.87 -23.83
CA MET A 143 1.40 8.02 -23.49
C MET A 143 1.29 8.39 -22.01
N PHE A 144 0.06 8.46 -21.48
CA PHE A 144 -0.19 8.80 -20.08
C PHE A 144 0.45 7.80 -19.11
N LEU A 145 0.37 6.50 -19.39
CA LEU A 145 0.92 5.44 -18.53
C LEU A 145 2.46 5.49 -18.39
N ARG A 146 3.17 6.30 -19.20
CA ARG A 146 4.60 6.57 -18.99
C ARG A 146 4.88 7.51 -17.82
N GLN A 147 3.86 8.20 -17.33
CA GLN A 147 3.90 9.11 -16.19
C GLN A 147 3.15 8.56 -14.97
N VAL A 148 2.52 7.39 -15.10
CA VAL A 148 1.87 6.70 -14.00
C VAL A 148 2.88 5.77 -13.32
N THR A 149 2.99 5.85 -12.00
CA THR A 149 3.98 5.10 -11.21
C THR A 149 3.37 4.05 -10.31
N ALA A 150 2.15 4.28 -9.83
CA ALA A 150 1.54 3.39 -8.85
C ALA A 150 0.01 3.45 -8.86
N PHE A 151 -0.57 2.44 -8.23
CA PHE A 151 -2.00 2.33 -7.92
C PHE A 151 -2.23 2.38 -6.42
N ASP A 152 -3.37 2.95 -6.04
CA ASP A 152 -3.79 3.20 -4.68
C ASP A 152 -5.27 2.81 -4.53
N ILE A 153 -5.69 2.38 -3.35
CA ILE A 153 -7.11 2.19 -3.00
C ILE A 153 -7.45 3.11 -1.84
N VAL A 154 -8.58 3.81 -1.95
CA VAL A 154 -8.97 4.87 -1.01
C VAL A 154 -10.45 4.76 -0.64
N ASP A 155 -10.82 5.22 0.54
CA ASP A 155 -12.14 5.64 1.03
C ASP A 155 -11.99 5.84 2.55
N ASP A 156 -13.04 6.22 3.26
CA ASP A 156 -13.09 6.20 4.72
C ASP A 156 -12.81 4.78 5.27
N GLU A 157 -11.59 4.55 5.75
CA GLU A 157 -11.15 3.29 6.36
C GLU A 157 -11.90 2.97 7.66
N SER A 158 -12.55 3.95 8.30
CA SER A 158 -13.26 3.73 9.58
C SER A 158 -14.62 3.04 9.42
N LYS A 159 -15.14 2.94 8.18
CA LYS A 159 -16.41 2.27 7.90
C LYS A 159 -16.32 0.79 8.31
N PRO A 160 -17.29 0.27 9.06
CA PRO A 160 -17.32 -1.14 9.41
C PRO A 160 -17.37 -2.03 8.16
N GLU A 161 -16.59 -3.10 8.16
CA GLU A 161 -16.56 -4.08 7.10
C GLU A 161 -16.58 -5.50 7.66
N ARG A 162 -17.08 -6.44 6.85
CA ARG A 162 -17.08 -7.86 7.23
C ARG A 162 -15.72 -8.45 6.91
N ARG A 163 -15.01 -8.94 7.93
CA ARG A 163 -13.72 -9.61 7.73
C ARG A 163 -13.84 -10.75 6.72
N PRO A 164 -12.86 -10.91 5.82
CA PRO A 164 -12.91 -11.95 4.81
C PRO A 164 -12.90 -13.35 5.43
N THR A 165 -13.66 -14.28 4.83
CA THR A 165 -13.59 -15.71 5.13
C THR A 165 -12.80 -16.43 4.03
N LYS A 166 -12.38 -17.68 4.27
CA LYS A 166 -11.69 -18.48 3.24
C LYS A 166 -12.56 -18.76 2.01
N ASN A 167 -13.88 -18.83 2.19
CA ASN A 167 -14.86 -19.18 1.15
C ASN A 167 -15.59 -17.93 0.64
N MET A 168 -14.83 -16.88 0.32
CA MET A 168 -15.40 -15.67 -0.27
C MET A 168 -15.81 -15.91 -1.73
N ARG A 169 -16.91 -15.26 -2.16
CA ARG A 169 -17.35 -15.29 -3.56
C ARG A 169 -16.28 -14.70 -4.48
N THR A 170 -16.28 -15.14 -5.74
CA THR A 170 -15.44 -14.54 -6.79
C THR A 170 -15.94 -13.12 -7.11
N PRO A 171 -15.13 -12.27 -7.78
CA PRO A 171 -15.57 -10.93 -8.17
C PRO A 171 -16.81 -10.97 -9.06
N GLU A 172 -16.86 -11.93 -9.98
CA GLU A 172 -17.97 -12.13 -10.91
C GLU A 172 -19.27 -12.45 -10.17
N ASP A 173 -19.17 -13.23 -9.08
CA ASP A 173 -20.30 -13.67 -8.24
C ASP A 173 -20.59 -12.70 -7.08
N TRP A 174 -19.83 -11.62 -6.93
CA TRP A 174 -20.11 -10.57 -5.95
C TRP A 174 -21.07 -9.55 -6.56
N ASP A 175 -22.36 -9.86 -6.49
CA ASP A 175 -23.47 -9.09 -7.06
C ASP A 175 -24.35 -8.41 -6.00
N GLU A 176 -24.02 -8.56 -4.72
CA GLU A 176 -24.71 -7.93 -3.60
C GLU A 176 -24.37 -6.43 -3.50
N GLU A 177 -25.22 -5.65 -2.83
CA GLU A 177 -25.00 -4.21 -2.57
C GLU A 177 -23.99 -3.96 -1.44
N ILE A 178 -23.51 -5.00 -0.77
CA ILE A 178 -22.50 -4.88 0.28
C ILE A 178 -21.14 -4.59 -0.37
N ASN A 179 -20.41 -3.62 0.17
CA ASN A 179 -19.06 -3.31 -0.30
C ASN A 179 -18.09 -4.45 0.07
N PRO A 180 -17.27 -4.97 -0.85
CA PRO A 180 -16.22 -5.93 -0.50
C PRO A 180 -15.28 -5.35 0.56
N PRO A 181 -14.74 -6.18 1.47
CA PRO A 181 -13.83 -5.70 2.50
C PRO A 181 -12.50 -5.22 1.89
N TYR A 182 -11.78 -4.40 2.63
CA TYR A 182 -10.50 -3.81 2.22
C TYR A 182 -9.52 -4.85 1.64
N SER A 183 -9.33 -5.95 2.35
CA SER A 183 -8.41 -7.03 1.97
C SER A 183 -8.80 -7.70 0.64
N TYR A 184 -10.10 -7.76 0.33
CA TYR A 184 -10.60 -8.27 -0.95
C TYR A 184 -10.24 -7.33 -2.10
N TYR A 185 -10.46 -6.01 -1.94
CA TYR A 185 -9.98 -5.01 -2.90
C TYR A 185 -8.47 -5.11 -3.10
N ALA A 186 -7.70 -5.13 -2.01
CA ALA A 186 -6.25 -5.19 -2.05
C ALA A 186 -5.76 -6.43 -2.82
N TYR A 187 -6.34 -7.60 -2.57
CA TYR A 187 -6.00 -8.84 -3.28
C TYR A 187 -6.24 -8.75 -4.79
N TYR A 188 -7.45 -8.37 -5.23
CA TYR A 188 -7.75 -8.35 -6.67
C TYR A 188 -7.04 -7.23 -7.41
N VAL A 189 -6.78 -6.09 -6.76
CA VAL A 189 -5.93 -5.03 -7.32
C VAL A 189 -4.48 -5.54 -7.47
N TYR A 190 -3.94 -6.14 -6.41
CA TYR A 190 -2.59 -6.74 -6.43
C TYR A 190 -2.44 -7.82 -7.50
N ALA A 191 -3.36 -8.78 -7.56
CA ALA A 191 -3.30 -9.91 -8.49
C ALA A 191 -3.33 -9.43 -9.96
N ASN A 192 -4.22 -8.49 -10.28
CA ASN A 192 -4.28 -7.91 -11.62
C ASN A 192 -3.02 -7.09 -11.95
N LEU A 193 -2.53 -6.27 -11.01
CA LEU A 193 -1.30 -5.50 -11.21
C LEU A 193 -0.08 -6.40 -11.41
N MET A 194 0.01 -7.51 -10.66
CA MET A 194 1.11 -8.47 -10.79
C MET A 194 1.15 -9.04 -12.21
N VAL A 195 0.03 -9.54 -12.73
CA VAL A 195 -0.05 -10.11 -14.08
C VAL A 195 0.17 -9.03 -15.15
N LEU A 196 -0.45 -7.86 -15.00
CA LEU A 196 -0.29 -6.73 -15.90
C LEU A 196 1.18 -6.28 -15.97
N ASN A 197 1.86 -6.17 -14.83
CA ASN A 197 3.25 -5.77 -14.77
C ASN A 197 4.16 -6.78 -15.45
N ARG A 198 3.92 -8.09 -15.29
CA ARG A 198 4.69 -9.13 -16.00
C ARG A 198 4.52 -9.03 -17.51
N LEU A 199 3.30 -8.77 -17.98
CA LEU A 199 3.04 -8.50 -19.40
C LEU A 199 3.78 -7.24 -19.87
N ARG A 200 3.70 -6.15 -19.13
CA ARG A 200 4.31 -4.87 -19.51
C ARG A 200 5.84 -4.94 -19.50
N GLU A 201 6.42 -5.58 -18.49
CA GLU A 201 7.85 -5.88 -18.38
C GLU A 201 8.34 -6.71 -19.57
N SER A 202 7.62 -7.77 -19.95
CA SER A 202 7.97 -8.60 -21.12
C SER A 202 8.03 -7.82 -22.45
N LYS A 203 7.41 -6.63 -22.47
CA LYS A 203 7.37 -5.72 -23.63
C LYS A 203 8.23 -4.47 -23.45
N GLY A 204 8.98 -4.35 -22.36
CA GLY A 204 9.79 -3.17 -22.05
C GLY A 204 8.97 -1.91 -21.77
N LEU A 205 7.72 -2.05 -21.30
CA LEU A 205 6.85 -0.95 -20.89
C LEU A 205 7.01 -0.63 -19.40
N SER A 206 6.63 0.58 -19.00
CA SER A 206 6.62 0.98 -17.57
C SER A 206 5.69 0.09 -16.74
N THR A 207 6.10 -0.28 -15.54
CA THR A 207 5.28 -1.04 -14.57
C THR A 207 4.73 -0.11 -13.49
N PHE A 208 3.84 -0.65 -12.64
CA PHE A 208 3.20 0.13 -11.59
C PHE A 208 3.33 -0.55 -10.24
N ASP A 209 3.70 0.22 -9.22
CA ASP A 209 3.71 -0.27 -7.85
C ASP A 209 2.28 -0.30 -7.28
N PHE A 210 2.04 -1.14 -6.29
CA PHE A 210 0.84 -1.06 -5.46
C PHE A 210 1.17 -0.30 -4.16
N ARG A 211 0.58 0.88 -3.98
CA ARG A 211 0.87 1.82 -2.89
C ARG A 211 -0.43 2.36 -2.24
N PRO A 212 -1.19 1.50 -1.56
CA PRO A 212 -2.51 1.85 -1.03
C PRO A 212 -2.45 2.77 0.21
N HIS A 213 -3.54 3.49 0.47
CA HIS A 213 -3.85 3.98 1.81
C HIS A 213 -4.19 2.79 2.70
N ALA A 214 -3.56 2.72 3.87
CA ALA A 214 -3.80 1.64 4.81
C ALA A 214 -3.49 2.03 6.26
N GLY A 215 -4.41 1.69 7.16
CA GLY A 215 -4.23 1.85 8.59
C GLY A 215 -4.15 3.31 9.03
N GLU A 216 -4.78 4.23 8.30
CA GLU A 216 -5.10 5.55 8.84
C GLU A 216 -6.16 5.42 9.94
N ALA A 217 -7.20 4.65 9.63
CA ALA A 217 -8.28 4.25 10.50
C ALA A 217 -8.59 2.76 10.29
N GLY A 218 -9.79 2.32 10.63
CA GLY A 218 -10.21 0.94 10.36
C GLY A 218 -9.53 -0.13 11.23
N ASP A 219 -9.61 -1.37 10.74
CA ASP A 219 -9.11 -2.57 11.39
C ASP A 219 -7.64 -2.82 11.02
N VAL A 220 -6.93 -3.53 11.89
CA VAL A 220 -5.50 -3.83 11.77
C VAL A 220 -5.22 -4.83 10.65
N ASP A 221 -6.22 -5.59 10.20
CA ASP A 221 -6.10 -6.52 9.08
C ASP A 221 -5.82 -5.81 7.73
N HIS A 222 -6.15 -4.53 7.58
CA HIS A 222 -5.74 -3.70 6.42
C HIS A 222 -4.22 -3.68 6.29
N LEU A 223 -3.51 -3.54 7.42
CA LEU A 223 -2.06 -3.55 7.49
C LEU A 223 -1.50 -4.96 7.29
N ALA A 224 -2.18 -6.00 7.73
CA ALA A 224 -1.77 -7.38 7.45
C ALA A 224 -1.90 -7.71 5.95
N ALA A 225 -3.00 -7.30 5.32
CA ALA A 225 -3.21 -7.49 3.88
C ALA A 225 -2.17 -6.71 3.08
N THR A 226 -1.95 -5.43 3.38
CA THR A 226 -0.97 -4.61 2.65
C THR A 226 0.47 -5.00 2.90
N PHE A 227 0.82 -5.51 4.07
CA PHE A 227 2.13 -6.13 4.29
C PHE A 227 2.45 -7.23 3.26
N LEU A 228 1.44 -8.01 2.87
CA LEU A 228 1.61 -9.13 1.94
C LEU A 228 1.61 -8.73 0.46
N CYS A 229 0.99 -7.60 0.10
CA CYS A 229 0.72 -7.27 -1.31
C CYS A 229 1.22 -5.89 -1.78
N ALA A 230 1.46 -4.96 -0.87
CA ALA A 230 1.86 -3.59 -1.21
C ALA A 230 3.38 -3.43 -1.26
N HIS A 231 3.82 -2.47 -2.07
CA HIS A 231 5.22 -2.05 -2.12
C HIS A 231 5.51 -1.04 -1.00
N ASN A 232 4.62 -0.05 -0.84
CA ASN A 232 4.62 0.97 0.21
C ASN A 232 3.17 1.22 0.64
N ILE A 233 2.93 1.92 1.75
CA ILE A 233 1.59 2.36 2.13
C ILE A 233 1.57 3.84 2.51
N SER A 234 0.41 4.47 2.39
CA SER A 234 0.15 5.78 2.99
C SER A 234 -0.47 5.62 4.38
N HIS A 235 -0.13 6.51 5.30
CA HIS A 235 -0.51 6.54 6.71
C HIS A 235 0.17 5.48 7.60
N GLY A 236 -0.36 4.27 7.72
CA GLY A 236 0.18 3.25 8.63
C GLY A 236 0.07 3.58 10.13
N ILE A 237 -0.78 4.54 10.51
CA ILE A 237 -0.93 5.03 11.88
C ILE A 237 -1.28 3.90 12.86
N ASN A 238 -2.15 2.98 12.45
CA ASN A 238 -2.60 1.85 13.24
C ASN A 238 -1.53 0.78 13.49
N LEU A 239 -0.34 0.85 12.88
CA LEU A 239 0.80 0.02 13.27
C LEU A 239 1.20 0.22 14.74
N ARG A 240 0.82 1.35 15.35
CA ARG A 240 0.98 1.57 16.80
C ARG A 240 0.19 0.59 17.67
N LYS A 241 -0.85 -0.05 17.11
CA LYS A 241 -1.75 -0.98 17.80
C LYS A 241 -1.31 -2.45 17.68
N SER A 242 -0.36 -2.75 16.78
CA SER A 242 0.14 -4.11 16.56
C SER A 242 1.67 -4.13 16.56
N PRO A 243 2.31 -4.47 17.69
CA PRO A 243 3.76 -4.59 17.77
C PRO A 243 4.33 -5.59 16.76
N GLY A 244 3.64 -6.71 16.53
CA GLY A 244 4.07 -7.74 15.57
C GLY A 244 4.10 -7.22 14.14
N LEU A 245 3.02 -6.60 13.65
CA LEU A 245 3.00 -6.02 12.31
C LEU A 245 4.01 -4.88 12.19
N GLN A 246 4.11 -4.00 13.19
CA GLN A 246 5.09 -2.92 13.16
C GLN A 246 6.52 -3.43 13.00
N TYR A 247 6.85 -4.51 13.68
CA TYR A 247 8.16 -5.14 13.57
C TYR A 247 8.36 -5.78 12.19
N LEU A 248 7.34 -6.42 11.61
CA LEU A 248 7.40 -6.95 10.25
C LEU A 248 7.62 -5.86 9.19
N TYR A 249 6.94 -4.71 9.31
CA TYR A 249 7.16 -3.54 8.44
C TYR A 249 8.57 -2.97 8.58
N TYR A 250 9.11 -2.96 9.80
CA TYR A 250 10.50 -2.59 10.05
C TYR A 250 11.48 -3.56 9.39
N LEU A 251 11.35 -4.87 9.63
CA LEU A 251 12.23 -5.88 9.06
C LEU A 251 12.18 -5.89 7.53
N SER A 252 11.00 -5.67 6.95
CA SER A 252 10.82 -5.67 5.49
C SER A 252 11.08 -4.31 4.86
N GLN A 253 11.34 -3.29 5.67
CA GLN A 253 11.56 -1.90 5.25
C GLN A 253 10.48 -1.36 4.28
N ILE A 254 9.22 -1.79 4.45
CA ILE A 254 8.08 -1.30 3.67
C ILE A 254 7.87 0.19 3.98
N GLY A 255 7.80 1.01 2.94
CA GLY A 255 7.70 2.46 3.07
C GLY A 255 6.37 2.92 3.64
N LEU A 256 6.41 3.88 4.57
CA LEU A 256 5.25 4.56 5.14
C LEU A 256 5.29 6.05 4.77
N ALA A 257 4.34 6.51 3.96
CA ALA A 257 4.15 7.94 3.68
C ALA A 257 3.12 8.52 4.66
N LEU A 258 3.59 9.20 5.71
CA LEU A 258 2.73 9.77 6.75
C LEU A 258 2.40 11.23 6.46
N SER A 259 1.17 11.64 6.76
CA SER A 259 0.70 13.04 6.62
C SER A 259 0.25 13.61 7.97
N PRO A 260 1.18 14.04 8.85
CA PRO A 260 0.87 14.38 10.23
C PRO A 260 -0.15 15.51 10.41
N LEU A 261 -0.13 16.57 9.59
CA LEU A 261 -1.13 17.65 9.69
C LEU A 261 -2.51 17.20 9.22
N SER A 262 -2.57 16.30 8.22
CA SER A 262 -3.82 15.66 7.81
C SER A 262 -4.41 14.84 8.95
N ASN A 263 -3.61 13.93 9.53
CA ASN A 263 -4.08 13.10 10.62
C ASN A 263 -4.52 13.94 11.83
N ASN A 264 -3.82 15.05 12.11
CA ASN A 264 -4.23 16.02 13.14
C ASN A 264 -5.56 16.70 12.87
N SER A 265 -5.87 16.98 11.60
CA SER A 265 -7.13 17.60 11.21
C SER A 265 -8.30 16.62 11.31
N LEU A 266 -8.04 15.32 11.15
CA LEU A 266 -9.09 14.32 10.92
C LEU A 266 -9.28 13.31 12.06
N PHE A 267 -8.21 12.76 12.64
CA PHE A 267 -8.32 11.53 13.43
C PHE A 267 -7.47 11.48 14.70
N LEU A 268 -6.38 12.25 14.78
CA LEU A 268 -5.35 12.04 15.79
C LEU A 268 -4.55 13.31 16.09
N ASP A 269 -4.64 13.81 17.32
CA ASP A 269 -3.82 14.95 17.80
C ASP A 269 -2.36 14.84 17.35
N TYR A 270 -1.77 15.92 16.84
CA TYR A 270 -0.42 15.94 16.27
C TYR A 270 0.65 15.38 17.21
N SER A 271 0.57 15.69 18.50
CA SER A 271 1.51 15.21 19.52
C SER A 271 1.41 13.70 19.80
N LYS A 272 0.29 13.07 19.42
CA LYS A 272 0.04 11.63 19.55
C LYS A 272 0.32 10.87 18.25
N ASN A 273 0.72 11.54 17.18
CA ASN A 273 1.08 10.89 15.92
C ASN A 273 2.27 9.93 16.15
N PRO A 274 2.26 8.70 15.61
CA PRO A 274 3.31 7.72 15.85
C PRO A 274 4.59 7.96 15.04
N PHE A 275 4.62 8.91 14.10
CA PHE A 275 5.79 9.24 13.28
C PHE A 275 7.12 9.27 14.07
N PRO A 276 7.29 10.05 15.16
CA PRO A 276 8.58 10.12 15.87
C PRO A 276 9.01 8.78 16.47
N VAL A 277 8.05 7.94 16.88
CA VAL A 277 8.32 6.59 17.39
C VAL A 277 8.72 5.66 16.24
N PHE A 278 8.04 5.73 15.10
CA PHE A 278 8.38 4.91 13.94
C PHE A 278 9.76 5.28 13.38
N PHE A 279 10.04 6.58 13.26
CA PHE A 279 11.33 7.09 12.81
C PHE A 279 12.47 6.70 13.76
N SER A 280 12.29 6.84 15.07
CA SER A 280 13.32 6.45 16.05
C SER A 280 13.62 4.95 16.00
N ARG A 281 12.59 4.11 15.82
CA ARG A 281 12.73 2.65 15.63
C ARG A 281 13.35 2.24 14.29
N GLY A 282 13.46 3.15 13.34
CA GLY A 282 14.08 2.88 12.03
C GLY A 282 13.13 2.27 11.01
N LEU A 283 11.82 2.44 11.18
CA LEU A 283 10.87 2.17 10.10
C LEU A 283 11.16 3.12 8.92
N ASN A 284 10.93 2.64 7.71
CA ASN A 284 11.11 3.40 6.48
C ASN A 284 9.99 4.44 6.33
N VAL A 285 10.08 5.55 7.05
CA VAL A 285 9.07 6.61 7.05
C VAL A 285 9.47 7.79 6.17
N SER A 286 8.46 8.40 5.55
CA SER A 286 8.52 9.68 4.86
C SER A 286 7.36 10.59 5.33
N ILE A 287 7.45 11.89 5.00
CA ILE A 287 6.40 12.88 5.29
C ILE A 287 5.79 13.35 3.97
N SER A 288 4.45 13.36 3.92
CA SER A 288 3.61 13.81 2.81
C SER A 288 2.58 14.85 3.26
N THR A 289 1.89 15.48 2.30
CA THR A 289 0.98 16.61 2.55
C THR A 289 -0.51 16.27 2.48
N ASP A 290 -0.87 15.13 1.90
CA ASP A 290 -2.27 14.71 1.67
C ASP A 290 -3.09 15.73 0.85
N ASP A 291 -3.96 16.52 1.50
CA ASP A 291 -4.79 17.58 0.89
C ASP A 291 -4.29 19.01 1.23
N PRO A 292 -3.24 19.54 0.55
CA PRO A 292 -2.72 20.90 0.77
C PRO A 292 -3.78 21.98 0.83
N LEU A 293 -4.75 21.94 -0.08
CA LEU A 293 -5.82 22.94 -0.19
C LEU A 293 -6.67 23.05 1.09
N GLN A 294 -6.89 21.94 1.79
CA GLN A 294 -7.73 21.92 2.99
C GLN A 294 -6.93 22.13 4.27
N ILE A 295 -5.68 21.67 4.30
CA ILE A 295 -4.92 21.50 5.54
C ILE A 295 -3.91 22.64 5.77
N HIS A 296 -3.22 23.07 4.71
CA HIS A 296 -2.00 23.85 4.84
C HIS A 296 -2.27 25.36 4.76
N MET A 297 -1.49 26.15 5.48
CA MET A 297 -1.68 27.60 5.58
C MET A 297 -0.61 28.39 4.82
N THR A 298 0.45 27.72 4.38
CA THR A 298 1.57 28.34 3.65
C THR A 298 1.50 28.04 2.15
N LYS A 299 2.31 28.78 1.37
CA LYS A 299 2.46 28.52 -0.07
C LYS A 299 3.27 27.25 -0.38
N GLU A 300 4.03 26.75 0.60
CA GLU A 300 4.91 25.60 0.44
C GLU A 300 4.47 24.49 1.41
N PRO A 301 3.39 23.75 1.09
CA PRO A 301 2.74 22.83 2.04
C PRO A 301 3.70 21.76 2.57
N LEU A 302 4.56 21.20 1.71
CA LEU A 302 5.53 20.19 2.15
C LEU A 302 6.57 20.77 3.12
N VAL A 303 7.00 22.02 2.91
CA VAL A 303 7.95 22.69 3.81
C VAL A 303 7.29 22.99 5.16
N GLU A 304 6.00 23.31 5.18
CA GLU A 304 5.22 23.47 6.41
C GLU A 304 5.16 22.18 7.22
N GLU A 305 4.87 21.04 6.59
CA GLU A 305 4.91 19.72 7.26
C GLU A 305 6.28 19.45 7.92
N TYR A 306 7.37 19.59 7.16
CA TYR A 306 8.72 19.37 7.68
C TYR A 306 9.08 20.38 8.79
N SER A 307 8.66 21.63 8.66
CA SER A 307 8.94 22.69 9.63
C SER A 307 8.23 22.45 10.95
N ILE A 308 6.95 22.08 10.92
CA ILE A 308 6.17 21.77 12.12
C ILE A 308 6.71 20.50 12.78
N ALA A 309 6.97 19.44 11.99
CA ALA A 309 7.58 18.20 12.49
C ALA A 309 8.91 18.47 13.19
N ALA A 310 9.79 19.29 12.59
CA ALA A 310 11.06 19.68 13.17
C ALA A 310 10.89 20.41 14.51
N GLN A 311 9.97 21.37 14.59
CA GLN A 311 9.78 22.19 15.80
C GLN A 311 9.10 21.41 16.92
N VAL A 312 8.11 20.57 16.60
CA VAL A 312 7.33 19.83 17.59
C VAL A 312 8.09 18.60 18.07
N TRP A 313 8.65 17.80 17.17
CA TRP A 313 9.37 16.55 17.50
C TRP A 313 10.88 16.71 17.65
N LYS A 314 11.39 17.95 17.54
CA LYS A 314 12.81 18.29 17.73
C LYS A 314 13.74 17.56 16.77
N LEU A 315 13.29 17.37 15.53
CA LEU A 315 14.10 16.73 14.48
C LEU A 315 15.26 17.64 14.08
N THR A 316 16.45 17.06 13.99
CA THR A 316 17.66 17.73 13.52
C THR A 316 17.70 17.81 11.98
N SER A 317 18.63 18.60 11.42
CA SER A 317 18.85 18.63 9.98
C SER A 317 19.22 17.26 9.39
N CYS A 318 19.96 16.44 10.16
CA CYS A 318 20.28 15.05 9.80
C CYS A 318 18.99 14.20 9.70
N ASP A 319 18.07 14.36 10.65
CA ASP A 319 16.81 13.61 10.68
C ASP A 319 15.91 14.01 9.50
N LEU A 320 15.74 15.31 9.25
CA LEU A 320 14.95 15.80 8.12
C LEU A 320 15.54 15.35 6.77
N SER A 321 16.88 15.35 6.65
CA SER A 321 17.57 14.88 5.45
C SER A 321 17.38 13.37 5.24
N GLU A 322 17.35 12.57 6.31
CA GLU A 322 17.06 11.14 6.25
C GLU A 322 15.63 10.87 5.79
N VAL A 323 14.65 11.58 6.35
CA VAL A 323 13.24 11.47 5.97
C VAL A 323 13.03 11.88 4.49
N ALA A 324 13.66 12.97 4.05
CA ALA A 324 13.62 13.41 2.66
C ALA A 324 14.34 12.43 1.71
N ARG A 325 15.45 11.81 2.14
CA ARG A 325 16.10 10.74 1.36
C ARG A 325 15.18 9.53 1.21
N ASN A 326 14.49 9.15 2.28
CA ASN A 326 13.57 8.01 2.26
C ASN A 326 12.38 8.28 1.32
N SER A 327 11.84 9.50 1.27
CA SER A 327 10.76 9.84 0.33
C SER A 327 11.19 9.63 -1.13
N VAL A 328 12.42 9.97 -1.49
CA VAL A 328 12.96 9.71 -2.84
C VAL A 328 13.08 8.21 -3.12
N LEU A 329 13.54 7.42 -2.15
CA LEU A 329 13.63 5.96 -2.31
C LEU A 329 12.25 5.33 -2.51
N GLN A 330 11.27 5.77 -1.73
CA GLN A 330 9.87 5.34 -1.82
C GLN A 330 9.16 5.82 -3.10
N SER A 331 9.68 6.86 -3.76
CA SER A 331 9.01 7.48 -4.91
C SER A 331 9.01 6.60 -6.17
N GLY A 332 8.11 6.91 -7.10
CA GLY A 332 8.02 6.26 -8.42
C GLY A 332 8.85 6.89 -9.52
N PHE A 333 9.70 7.88 -9.20
CA PHE A 333 10.53 8.53 -10.21
C PHE A 333 11.55 7.57 -10.84
N PRO A 334 11.93 7.80 -12.12
CA PRO A 334 12.90 6.94 -12.82
C PRO A 334 14.22 6.77 -12.06
N ASP A 335 14.88 5.62 -12.25
CA ASP A 335 16.16 5.31 -11.60
C ASP A 335 17.24 6.35 -11.88
N ALA A 336 17.23 6.96 -13.07
CA ALA A 336 18.14 8.06 -13.41
C ALA A 336 17.96 9.28 -12.49
N CYS A 337 16.72 9.59 -12.11
CA CYS A 337 16.40 10.65 -11.16
C CYS A 337 16.87 10.28 -9.75
N LYS A 338 16.58 9.05 -9.29
CA LYS A 338 17.04 8.56 -7.97
C LYS A 338 18.57 8.55 -7.88
N ALA A 339 19.26 8.13 -8.95
CA ALA A 339 20.71 8.18 -9.03
C ALA A 339 21.26 9.61 -8.98
N HIS A 340 20.57 10.53 -9.66
CA HIS A 340 20.91 11.94 -9.65
C HIS A 340 20.75 12.56 -8.24
N TRP A 341 19.63 12.30 -7.55
CA TRP A 341 19.31 12.90 -6.25
C TRP A 341 19.96 12.24 -5.04
N ILE A 342 20.25 10.92 -5.10
CA ILE A 342 20.79 10.18 -3.95
C ILE A 342 22.24 9.75 -4.19
N SER A 343 22.48 8.90 -5.19
CA SER A 343 23.79 8.28 -5.48
C SER A 343 23.67 7.41 -6.73
N ASN A 344 24.72 7.29 -7.54
CA ASN A 344 24.76 6.32 -8.66
C ASN A 344 24.56 4.87 -8.20
N SER A 345 24.80 4.58 -6.93
CA SER A 345 24.62 3.28 -6.29
C SER A 345 23.44 3.27 -5.30
N TYR A 346 22.43 4.16 -5.45
CA TYR A 346 21.32 4.31 -4.47
C TYR A 346 20.58 2.99 -4.13
N PHE A 347 20.60 2.02 -5.04
CA PHE A 347 20.00 0.69 -4.89
C PHE A 347 20.79 -0.23 -3.96
N MET A 348 22.04 0.10 -3.64
CA MET A 348 22.87 -0.68 -2.72
C MET A 348 22.51 -0.36 -1.27
N PRO A 349 22.42 -1.37 -0.39
CA PRO A 349 22.13 -1.15 1.03
C PRO A 349 23.29 -0.43 1.74
N GLY A 350 22.97 0.15 2.90
CA GLY A 350 23.95 0.79 3.77
C GLY A 350 24.65 2.03 3.16
N PRO A 351 25.82 2.41 3.69
CA PRO A 351 26.52 3.66 3.33
C PRO A 351 26.94 3.76 1.86
N ILE A 352 27.06 2.62 1.16
CA ILE A 352 27.44 2.56 -0.26
C ILE A 352 26.36 3.20 -1.14
N GLY A 353 25.08 3.04 -0.78
CA GLY A 353 23.95 3.65 -1.49
C GLY A 353 23.64 5.08 -1.08
N ASN A 354 24.56 5.78 -0.43
CA ASN A 354 24.36 7.14 0.05
C ASN A 354 25.55 8.04 -0.26
N ASP A 355 25.34 9.02 -1.13
CA ASP A 355 26.29 10.11 -1.34
C ASP A 355 25.88 11.31 -0.45
N ILE A 356 26.66 11.55 0.60
CA ILE A 356 26.43 12.64 1.56
C ILE A 356 26.40 14.02 0.88
N TYR A 357 27.11 14.21 -0.23
CA TYR A 357 27.11 15.50 -0.93
C TYR A 357 25.80 15.78 -1.68
N LYS A 358 24.97 14.76 -1.86
CA LYS A 358 23.64 14.87 -2.46
C LYS A 358 22.53 14.80 -1.43
N THR A 359 22.64 13.85 -0.49
CA THR A 359 21.57 13.58 0.49
C THR A 359 21.68 14.40 1.76
N ASN A 360 22.87 14.93 2.08
CA ASN A 360 23.19 15.54 3.36
C ASN A 360 22.97 14.60 4.57
N VAL A 361 22.86 13.28 4.36
CA VAL A 361 22.76 12.29 5.43
C VAL A 361 24.15 11.73 5.75
N PRO A 362 24.65 11.88 6.99
CA PRO A 362 25.94 11.35 7.40
C PRO A 362 26.05 9.83 7.19
N LYS A 363 27.19 9.37 6.68
CA LYS A 363 27.44 7.92 6.49
C LYS A 363 27.26 7.12 7.77
N ILE A 364 27.66 7.68 8.92
CA ILE A 364 27.49 7.03 10.23
C ILE A 364 26.01 6.82 10.60
N ARG A 365 25.10 7.71 10.19
CA ARG A 365 23.65 7.53 10.39
C ARG A 365 23.15 6.33 9.59
N ILE A 366 23.56 6.22 8.33
CA ILE A 366 23.18 5.09 7.46
C ILE A 366 23.81 3.78 7.95
N SER A 367 25.08 3.79 8.35
CA SER A 367 25.74 2.62 8.97
C SER A 367 24.96 2.13 10.18
N PHE A 368 24.61 3.03 11.10
CA PHE A 368 23.83 2.68 12.29
C PHE A 368 22.48 2.03 11.94
N ARG A 369 21.73 2.59 10.99
CA ARG A 369 20.45 2.01 10.53
C ARG A 369 20.65 0.60 9.97
N GLN A 370 21.65 0.42 9.12
CA GLN A 370 21.94 -0.86 8.50
C GLN A 370 22.38 -1.91 9.53
N GLU A 371 23.35 -1.58 10.38
CA GLU A 371 23.88 -2.50 11.41
C GLU A 371 22.79 -2.91 12.40
N THR A 372 21.89 -1.98 12.76
CA THR A 372 20.75 -2.28 13.63
C THR A 372 19.79 -3.25 12.95
N LEU A 373 19.42 -2.98 11.70
CA LEU A 373 18.51 -3.85 10.93
C LEU A 373 19.10 -5.25 10.71
N ASP A 374 20.39 -5.33 10.37
CA ASP A 374 21.09 -6.60 10.20
C ASP A 374 21.14 -7.39 11.52
N GLY A 375 21.34 -6.71 12.65
CA GLY A 375 21.28 -7.30 13.98
C GLY A 375 19.89 -7.88 14.31
N GLU A 376 18.83 -7.15 13.97
CA GLU A 376 17.44 -7.60 14.19
C GLU A 376 17.09 -8.81 13.30
N HIS A 377 17.53 -8.82 12.04
CA HIS A 377 17.43 -10.01 11.19
C HIS A 377 18.19 -11.22 11.76
N GLU A 378 19.37 -11.00 12.32
CA GLU A 378 20.16 -12.06 12.93
C GLU A 378 19.45 -12.65 14.16
N VAL A 379 18.84 -11.81 15.01
CA VAL A 379 18.03 -12.27 16.15
C VAL A 379 16.90 -13.20 15.68
N ILE A 380 16.19 -12.84 14.61
CA ILE A 380 15.12 -13.68 14.05
C ILE A 380 15.69 -14.99 13.52
N ARG A 381 16.80 -14.94 12.77
CA ARG A 381 17.45 -16.14 12.22
C ARG A 381 17.88 -17.11 13.32
N LEU A 382 18.46 -16.60 14.41
CA LEU A 382 18.82 -17.40 15.58
C LEU A 382 17.60 -18.01 16.26
N GLY A 383 16.50 -17.25 16.39
CA GLY A 383 15.23 -17.75 16.93
C GLY A 383 14.62 -18.88 16.10
N VAL A 384 14.63 -18.74 14.77
CA VAL A 384 14.17 -19.77 13.84
C VAL A 384 15.03 -21.03 13.95
N ASN A 385 16.36 -20.89 13.93
CA ASN A 385 17.28 -22.02 14.09
C ASN A 385 17.06 -22.77 15.43
N ALA A 386 16.86 -22.03 16.52
CA ALA A 386 16.56 -22.60 17.82
C ALA A 386 15.18 -23.28 17.89
N HIS A 387 14.19 -22.77 17.16
CA HIS A 387 12.89 -23.43 17.03
C HIS A 387 13.01 -24.74 16.25
N ILE A 388 13.68 -24.73 15.09
CA ILE A 388 13.92 -25.93 14.28
C ILE A 388 14.68 -26.98 15.08
N ALA A 389 15.76 -26.60 15.78
CA ALA A 389 16.56 -27.53 16.58
C ALA A 389 15.76 -28.20 17.72
N ARG A 390 14.76 -27.52 18.30
CA ARG A 390 13.89 -28.09 19.33
C ARG A 390 12.87 -29.09 18.78
N HIS A 391 12.44 -28.91 17.54
CA HIS A 391 11.43 -29.75 16.89
C HIS A 391 12.05 -30.78 15.93
N ALA A 392 13.37 -30.78 15.77
CA ALA A 392 14.07 -31.84 15.05
C ALA A 392 13.81 -33.18 15.77
N PRO A 393 13.44 -34.24 15.02
CA PRO A 393 13.19 -35.55 15.63
C PRO A 393 14.46 -36.00 16.36
N LYS A 394 14.32 -36.33 17.65
CA LYS A 394 15.40 -36.96 18.39
C LYS A 394 15.65 -38.31 17.73
N LEU A 395 16.79 -38.45 17.04
CA LEU A 395 17.32 -39.75 16.65
C LEU A 395 17.47 -40.57 17.94
N THR A 396 16.50 -41.43 18.22
CA THR A 396 16.67 -42.48 19.21
C THR A 396 17.75 -43.38 18.65
N ALA A 397 18.94 -43.33 19.25
CA ALA A 397 19.96 -44.32 18.98
C ALA A 397 19.33 -45.69 19.29
N ALA A 398 19.01 -46.46 18.25
CA ALA A 398 18.66 -47.85 18.42
C ALA A 398 19.80 -48.51 19.22
N PRO A 399 19.51 -49.31 20.26
CA PRO A 399 20.56 -49.98 21.00
C PRO A 399 21.33 -50.84 20.00
N ILE A 400 22.65 -50.63 19.94
CA ILE A 400 23.56 -51.44 19.15
C ILE A 400 23.34 -52.89 19.61
N ALA A 401 22.70 -53.70 18.76
CA ALA A 401 22.61 -55.13 18.99
C ALA A 401 24.05 -55.65 19.01
N ALA A 402 24.48 -56.15 20.17
CA ALA A 402 25.79 -56.77 20.31
C ALA A 402 25.85 -57.99 19.37
N TYR A 403 26.67 -57.90 18.33
CA TYR A 403 27.02 -59.06 17.52
C TYR A 403 27.78 -60.07 18.40
N PRO A 404 27.44 -61.37 18.36
CA PRO A 404 28.21 -62.38 19.07
C PRO A 404 29.58 -62.52 18.42
N SER A 405 30.63 -62.49 19.26
CA SER A 405 32.02 -62.66 18.83
C SER A 405 32.21 -63.97 18.05
N PRO A 406 32.91 -63.97 16.89
CA PRO A 406 33.31 -65.20 16.24
C PRO A 406 34.39 -65.90 17.09
N GLY A 407 34.22 -67.20 17.32
CA GLY A 407 35.24 -68.05 17.93
C GLY A 407 36.50 -68.17 17.06
N PRO A 408 37.63 -68.63 17.63
CA PRO A 408 38.91 -68.58 16.95
C PRO A 408 39.10 -69.76 15.99
N GLY A 409 39.56 -69.42 14.79
CA GLY A 409 40.53 -70.20 14.01
C GLY A 409 39.99 -71.38 13.21
N ASP A 410 40.12 -71.29 11.88
CA ASP A 410 40.97 -72.26 11.19
C ASP A 410 41.56 -71.60 9.93
N ASP A 411 42.88 -71.62 9.84
CA ASP A 411 43.68 -71.12 8.73
C ASP A 411 43.74 -72.20 7.64
N GLY A 412 43.42 -71.85 6.40
CA GLY A 412 43.39 -72.81 5.29
C GLY A 412 43.48 -72.14 3.92
N ASP A 413 44.71 -71.76 3.58
CA ASP A 413 45.39 -71.85 2.28
C ASP A 413 44.68 -71.52 0.95
N ASP A 414 45.34 -70.57 0.27
CA ASP A 414 45.86 -70.66 -1.11
C ASP A 414 45.03 -70.27 -2.36
N SER A 415 45.64 -69.30 -3.07
CA SER A 415 45.78 -69.14 -4.53
C SER A 415 44.63 -68.73 -5.47
N GLY A 416 44.97 -67.80 -6.39
CA GLY A 416 44.34 -67.59 -7.71
C GLY A 416 43.60 -66.25 -7.83
N ASP A 417 44.23 -65.14 -8.22
CA ASP A 417 44.60 -64.68 -9.58
C ASP A 417 43.42 -64.14 -10.44
N VAL A 418 43.75 -63.10 -11.24
CA VAL A 418 43.10 -62.61 -12.47
C VAL A 418 42.06 -61.46 -12.41
N THR A 419 42.61 -60.24 -12.57
CA THR A 419 42.28 -59.14 -13.52
C THR A 419 40.84 -58.73 -13.92
N SER A 420 40.61 -57.40 -13.80
CA SER A 420 40.07 -56.42 -14.78
C SER A 420 38.78 -56.64 -15.59
N GLY A 421 37.90 -55.62 -15.56
CA GLY A 421 36.90 -55.29 -16.59
C GLY A 421 35.81 -54.36 -16.01
N SER A 422 35.96 -53.03 -16.10
CA SER A 422 35.37 -52.12 -17.13
C SER A 422 33.84 -52.06 -17.17
N MET A 423 33.32 -50.88 -16.79
CA MET A 423 32.16 -50.10 -17.30
C MET A 423 30.96 -50.86 -17.89
N VAL A 424 29.74 -50.56 -17.44
CA VAL A 424 28.65 -49.94 -18.25
C VAL A 424 27.65 -49.26 -17.30
N ASP A 425 27.16 -48.09 -17.74
CA ASP A 425 26.08 -47.25 -17.22
C ASP A 425 24.72 -47.97 -17.10
N GLU A 426 23.89 -47.60 -16.11
CA GLU A 426 22.43 -47.76 -16.19
C GLU A 426 21.71 -46.54 -15.61
N GLU A 427 20.63 -46.20 -16.32
CA GLU A 427 19.79 -45.01 -16.25
C GLU A 427 18.94 -44.93 -14.98
N GLU A 428 18.80 -43.73 -14.41
CA GLU A 428 17.78 -43.43 -13.40
C GLU A 428 16.42 -43.23 -14.08
N GLN A 429 15.53 -44.21 -13.91
CA GLN A 429 14.09 -44.06 -14.13
C GLN A 429 13.40 -43.51 -12.89
N GLY A 430 12.52 -42.54 -13.12
CA GLY A 430 11.71 -41.86 -12.11
C GLY A 430 10.71 -42.77 -11.40
N GLY A 431 10.51 -42.48 -10.12
CA GLY A 431 9.44 -43.04 -9.29
C GLY A 431 8.53 -41.91 -8.79
N VAL A 432 7.31 -41.90 -9.32
CA VAL A 432 6.14 -41.20 -8.80
C VAL A 432 5.76 -41.82 -7.45
N ILE A 433 5.47 -41.00 -6.43
CA ILE A 433 4.78 -41.45 -5.22
C ILE A 433 3.52 -40.60 -5.05
N ASP A 434 2.41 -41.31 -5.04
CA ASP A 434 1.03 -40.87 -4.93
C ASP A 434 0.62 -40.75 -3.45
N GLY A 435 -0.51 -40.08 -3.21
CA GLY A 435 -0.85 -39.36 -1.99
C GLY A 435 -1.15 -40.16 -0.72
N GLN A 436 -1.22 -39.41 0.39
CA GLN A 436 -2.17 -39.67 1.47
C GLN A 436 -2.77 -38.34 1.95
N GLN A 437 -4.10 -38.29 1.86
CA GLN A 437 -4.97 -37.32 2.50
C GLN A 437 -5.03 -37.66 3.99
N GLU A 438 -4.81 -36.68 4.86
CA GLU A 438 -5.23 -36.73 6.25
C GLU A 438 -6.36 -35.72 6.46
N THR A 439 -7.50 -36.28 6.85
CA THR A 439 -8.69 -35.60 7.36
C THR A 439 -8.53 -35.39 8.86
N GLU A 440 -8.59 -34.15 9.33
CA GLU A 440 -8.79 -33.84 10.75
C GLU A 440 -10.12 -33.09 10.92
N GLU A 441 -11.07 -33.79 11.55
CA GLU A 441 -12.23 -33.24 12.23
C GLU A 441 -11.74 -32.58 13.54
N GLU A 442 -12.07 -31.31 13.77
CA GLU A 442 -12.13 -30.76 15.13
C GLU A 442 -13.44 -30.02 15.34
N THR A 443 -14.01 -30.33 16.50
CA THR A 443 -15.36 -30.10 16.99
C THR A 443 -15.57 -28.70 17.56
N GLU A 444 -16.79 -28.19 17.38
CA GLU A 444 -17.37 -27.02 18.03
C GLU A 444 -17.45 -27.21 19.56
N GLU A 445 -17.12 -26.16 20.32
CA GLU A 445 -17.66 -25.93 21.66
C GLU A 445 -18.06 -24.46 21.83
N ASP A 446 -19.34 -24.29 22.14
CA ASP A 446 -20.07 -23.07 22.44
C ASP A 446 -19.61 -22.40 23.74
N VAL A 447 -19.60 -21.07 23.77
CA VAL A 447 -19.81 -20.28 25.00
C VAL A 447 -20.74 -19.11 24.68
N GLU A 448 -21.96 -19.21 25.21
CA GLU A 448 -22.98 -18.17 25.30
C GLU A 448 -22.52 -17.02 26.21
N GLU A 449 -22.83 -15.76 25.87
CA GLU A 449 -23.18 -14.77 26.89
C GLU A 449 -24.07 -13.63 26.32
N GLU A 450 -25.33 -13.75 26.71
CA GLU A 450 -26.43 -12.82 26.96
C GLU A 450 -26.56 -11.41 26.32
N VAL A 451 -27.78 -11.27 25.81
CA VAL A 451 -28.52 -10.12 25.28
C VAL A 451 -29.00 -9.18 26.40
N TYR A 452 -28.92 -7.87 26.18
CA TYR A 452 -29.88 -6.92 26.75
C TYR A 452 -30.48 -6.06 25.62
N GLY A 453 -31.77 -6.30 25.36
CA GLY A 453 -32.60 -5.46 24.51
C GLY A 453 -33.19 -4.28 25.28
N MET A 454 -33.56 -3.23 24.54
CA MET A 454 -34.62 -2.32 24.97
C MET A 454 -35.34 -1.77 23.75
N ASP A 455 -36.65 -1.85 23.85
CA ASP A 455 -37.65 -1.77 22.79
C ASP A 455 -37.96 -0.36 22.26
N ASP A 456 -38.46 -0.38 21.03
CA ASP A 456 -39.38 0.51 20.34
C ASP A 456 -40.16 1.55 21.18
N VAL A 457 -40.22 2.79 20.68
CA VAL A 457 -41.46 3.58 20.64
C VAL A 457 -41.57 4.29 19.29
N ASN A 458 -42.59 3.88 18.54
CA ASN A 458 -43.08 4.50 17.33
C ASN A 458 -43.99 5.70 17.64
N ASP A 459 -43.91 6.67 16.73
CA ASP A 459 -45.00 7.50 16.22
C ASP A 459 -45.52 8.72 17.02
N VAL A 460 -45.67 9.82 16.28
CA VAL A 460 -46.89 10.62 16.07
C VAL A 460 -46.57 12.12 15.99
N GLY A 461 -46.87 12.71 14.83
CA GLY A 461 -47.71 13.91 14.82
C GLY A 461 -47.06 15.24 14.52
N ALA A 462 -47.29 15.71 13.30
CA ALA A 462 -47.07 17.05 12.82
C ALA A 462 -47.95 18.12 13.51
N SER A 463 -47.58 19.39 13.24
CA SER A 463 -48.42 20.60 13.05
C SER A 463 -48.33 21.72 14.12
N PRO A 464 -48.56 22.99 13.71
CA PRO A 464 -47.57 24.07 13.91
C PRO A 464 -48.15 25.35 14.55
N GLU A 465 -47.35 26.42 14.50
CA GLU A 465 -47.71 27.85 14.63
C GLU A 465 -48.22 28.36 15.99
N ALA A 466 -47.51 29.35 16.56
CA ALA A 466 -48.04 30.71 16.72
C ALA A 466 -47.00 31.65 17.36
N SER A 467 -46.77 32.75 16.66
CA SER A 467 -46.19 33.99 17.12
C SER A 467 -46.94 34.65 18.29
N ASN A 468 -46.21 35.26 19.23
CA ASN A 468 -46.52 36.57 19.83
C ASN A 468 -45.30 37.02 20.66
N ASN A 469 -44.60 38.08 20.24
CA ASN A 469 -44.76 39.46 20.72
C ASN A 469 -44.72 39.61 22.25
N ASN A 470 -43.61 40.09 22.81
CA ASN A 470 -43.45 41.50 23.22
C ASN A 470 -42.23 41.73 24.13
N ASN A 471 -41.49 42.79 23.80
CA ASN A 471 -40.78 43.72 24.67
C ASN A 471 -40.09 43.21 25.95
N SER A 472 -38.76 43.28 25.96
CA SER A 472 -37.95 44.19 26.79
C SER A 472 -36.52 44.24 26.27
#